data_AF-F3AI00-F1
#
_entry.id   AF-F3AI00-F1
#
_cell.length_a   1.000
_cell.length_b   1.000
_cell.length_c   1.000
_cell.angle_alpha   90.00
_cell.angle_beta   90.00
_cell.angle_gamma   90.00
#
_symmetry.space_group_name_H-M   'P 1'
#
loop_
_entity.id
_entity.type
_entity.pdbx_description
1 polymer ?
#
loop_
_entity_poly.entity_id
_entity_poly.type
_entity_poly.pdbx_seq_one_letter_code
_entity_poly.pdbx_strand_id
1 'polypeptide(L)'
;MQEVFDDSYVEQLQNFIHKIKGSREMEVRFMIFEEMLREEREEGYAEGFAEGYAEEFVKVFAEVLAEGRSVLKEPLLLCLKRFGDIPDEILEQVQSQQDMEVLKNWIQTTVRSKKLEEFARKM
;
A
#
# COMPACT_ATOMS: atom_id res chain seq x y z
N MET A 1 64.28 -0.26 -35.72
CA MET A 1 64.48 -0.83 -34.38
C MET A 1 63.27 -0.46 -33.58
N GLN A 2 62.50 -1.45 -33.15
CA GLN A 2 61.27 -1.26 -32.40
C GLN A 2 61.69 -1.09 -30.93
N GLU A 3 61.50 0.09 -30.36
CA GLU A 3 61.79 0.34 -28.96
C GLU A 3 60.86 -0.53 -28.11
N VAL A 4 61.40 -1.62 -27.58
CA VAL A 4 60.72 -2.44 -26.58
C VAL A 4 60.82 -1.66 -25.27
N PHE A 5 59.79 -0.87 -24.98
CA PHE A 5 59.65 -0.23 -23.68
C PHE A 5 59.47 -1.36 -22.66
N ASP A 6 60.50 -1.64 -21.87
CA ASP A 6 60.43 -2.62 -20.80
C ASP A 6 59.47 -2.08 -19.74
N ASP A 7 58.34 -2.75 -19.66
CA ASP A 7 57.00 -2.21 -19.44
C ASP A 7 56.61 -2.21 -17.95
N SER A 8 57.60 -2.19 -17.04
CA SER A 8 57.42 -2.36 -15.58
C SER A 8 56.52 -1.30 -14.95
N TYR A 9 56.67 -0.04 -15.36
CA TYR A 9 55.83 1.06 -14.88
C TYR A 9 54.39 0.98 -15.42
N VAL A 10 54.23 0.59 -16.67
CA VAL A 10 52.91 0.42 -17.31
C VAL A 10 52.19 -0.79 -16.72
N GLU A 11 52.90 -1.88 -16.44
CA GLU A 11 52.37 -3.06 -15.76
C GLU A 11 51.89 -2.71 -14.34
N GLN A 12 52.66 -1.92 -13.59
CA GLN A 12 52.23 -1.41 -12.28
C GLN A 12 50.97 -0.53 -12.39
N LEU A 13 50.90 0.35 -13.39
CA LEU A 13 49.72 1.16 -13.65
C LEU A 13 48.50 0.33 -14.05
N GLN A 14 48.66 -0.68 -14.90
CA GLN A 14 47.59 -1.59 -15.30
C GLN A 14 47.07 -2.41 -14.10
N ASN A 15 47.97 -2.91 -13.26
CA ASN A 15 47.62 -3.60 -12.02
C ASN A 15 46.86 -2.69 -11.04
N PHE A 16 47.26 -1.41 -10.94
CA PHE A 16 46.57 -0.42 -10.12
C PHE A 16 45.18 -0.09 -10.67
N ILE A 17 45.06 0.12 -11.98
CA ILE A 17 43.79 0.35 -12.67
C ILE A 17 42.86 -0.85 -12.50
N HIS A 18 43.37 -2.07 -12.58
CA HIS A 18 42.59 -3.30 -12.39
C HIS A 18 42.04 -3.38 -10.96
N LYS A 19 42.86 -3.09 -9.94
CA LYS A 19 42.44 -3.05 -8.54
C LYS A 19 41.37 -2.00 -8.27
N ILE A 20 41.52 -0.79 -8.81
CA ILE A 20 40.53 0.28 -8.69
C ILE A 20 39.21 -0.14 -9.34
N LYS A 21 39.27 -0.71 -10.55
CA LYS A 21 38.07 -1.19 -11.25
C LYS A 21 37.36 -2.29 -10.45
N GLY A 22 38.09 -3.27 -9.92
CA GLY A 22 37.53 -4.31 -9.07
C GLY A 22 36.91 -3.75 -7.77
N SER A 23 37.56 -2.77 -7.15
CA SER A 23 37.02 -2.08 -5.97
C SER A 23 35.73 -1.32 -6.27
N ARG A 24 35.68 -0.60 -7.39
CA ARG A 24 34.50 0.17 -7.81
C ARG A 24 33.36 -0.74 -8.25
N GLU A 25 33.67 -1.85 -8.91
CA GLU A 25 32.67 -2.87 -9.25
C GLU A 25 32.08 -3.49 -7.99
N MET A 26 32.91 -3.76 -6.98
CA MET A 26 32.46 -4.26 -5.68
C MET A 26 31.60 -3.23 -4.92
N GLU A 27 31.97 -1.95 -4.96
CA GLU A 27 31.17 -0.85 -4.39
C GLU A 27 29.79 -0.77 -5.04
N VAL A 28 29.71 -0.81 -6.37
CA VAL A 28 28.44 -0.82 -7.10
C VAL A 28 27.59 -2.04 -6.76
N ARG A 29 28.20 -3.24 -6.67
CA ARG A 29 27.50 -4.46 -6.25
C ARG A 29 26.95 -4.35 -4.83
N PHE A 30 27.68 -3.72 -3.92
CA PHE A 30 27.25 -3.48 -2.55
C PHE A 30 26.08 -2.49 -2.48
N MET A 31 26.15 -1.39 -3.23
CA MET A 31 25.05 -0.43 -3.33
C MET A 31 23.76 -1.08 -3.87
N ILE A 32 23.85 -1.90 -4.92
CA ILE A 32 22.69 -2.61 -5.47
C ILE A 32 22.08 -3.53 -4.42
N PHE A 33 22.90 -4.25 -3.65
CA PHE A 33 22.43 -5.13 -2.60
C PHE A 33 21.72 -4.38 -1.47
N GLU A 34 22.21 -3.20 -1.08
CA GLU A 34 21.54 -2.35 -0.09
C GLU A 34 20.19 -1.82 -0.57
N GLU A 35 20.09 -1.44 -1.85
CA GLU A 35 18.82 -1.03 -2.45
C GLU A 35 17.83 -2.21 -2.49
N MET A 36 18.26 -3.41 -2.90
CA MET A 36 17.41 -4.61 -2.84
C MET A 36 16.90 -4.91 -1.42
N LEU A 37 17.75 -4.79 -0.39
CA LEU A 37 17.34 -4.96 1.01
C LEU A 37 16.41 -3.84 1.54
N ARG A 38 16.40 -2.68 0.88
CA ARG A 38 15.46 -1.59 1.18
C ARG A 38 14.12 -1.89 0.54
N GLU A 39 14.12 -2.26 -0.74
CA GLU A 39 12.93 -2.67 -1.49
C GLU A 39 12.19 -3.83 -0.79
N GLU A 40 12.89 -4.91 -0.43
CA GLU A 40 12.31 -6.05 0.31
C GLU A 40 11.66 -5.63 1.64
N ARG A 41 12.23 -4.64 2.34
CA ARG A 41 11.64 -4.13 3.58
C ARG A 41 10.39 -3.32 3.32
N GLU A 42 10.40 -2.48 2.30
CA GLU A 42 9.25 -1.66 1.90
C GLU A 42 8.10 -2.54 1.41
N GLU A 43 8.39 -3.57 0.62
CA GLU A 43 7.42 -4.58 0.18
C GLU A 43 6.86 -5.35 1.38
N GLY A 44 7.70 -5.80 2.31
CA GLY A 44 7.24 -6.45 3.54
C GLY A 44 6.33 -5.58 4.42
N TYR A 45 6.57 -4.26 4.48
CA TYR A 45 5.65 -3.33 5.15
C TYR A 45 4.33 -3.17 4.39
N ALA A 46 4.38 -3.09 3.06
CA ALA A 46 3.18 -2.96 2.23
C ALA A 46 2.32 -4.23 2.28
N GLU A 47 2.93 -5.41 2.19
CA GLU A 47 2.25 -6.70 2.32
C GLU A 47 1.71 -6.89 3.72
N GLY A 48 2.50 -6.66 4.78
CA GLY A 48 2.02 -6.79 6.16
C GLY A 48 0.87 -5.82 6.49
N PHE A 49 0.89 -4.62 5.91
CA PHE A 49 -0.21 -3.66 6.03
C PHE A 49 -1.46 -4.15 5.26
N ALA A 50 -1.30 -4.64 4.04
CA ALA A 50 -2.41 -5.13 3.21
C ALA A 50 -3.03 -6.42 3.78
N GLU A 51 -2.22 -7.38 4.20
CA GLU A 51 -2.65 -8.63 4.83
C GLU A 51 -3.34 -8.36 6.17
N GLY A 52 -2.77 -7.50 7.04
CA GLY A 52 -3.40 -7.15 8.31
C GLY A 52 -4.77 -6.48 8.14
N TYR A 53 -4.89 -5.54 7.21
CA TYR A 53 -6.17 -4.88 6.91
C TYR A 53 -7.17 -5.85 6.28
N ALA A 54 -6.71 -6.74 5.40
CA ALA A 54 -7.57 -7.73 4.76
C ALA A 54 -8.07 -8.77 5.79
N GLU A 55 -7.21 -9.27 6.66
CA GLU A 55 -7.59 -10.21 7.72
C GLU A 55 -8.56 -9.57 8.71
N GLU A 56 -8.32 -8.34 9.16
CA GLU A 56 -9.24 -7.61 10.04
C GLU A 56 -10.59 -7.38 9.35
N PHE A 57 -10.57 -6.94 8.09
CA PHE A 57 -11.78 -6.68 7.32
C PHE A 57 -12.59 -7.96 7.06
N VAL A 58 -11.93 -9.06 6.73
CA VAL A 58 -12.54 -10.38 6.54
C VAL A 58 -13.13 -10.88 7.86
N LYS A 59 -12.45 -10.67 8.98
CA LYS A 59 -12.95 -11.07 10.30
C LYS A 59 -14.20 -10.28 10.69
N VAL A 60 -14.20 -8.97 10.50
CA VAL A 60 -15.38 -8.11 10.72
C VAL A 60 -16.53 -8.55 9.81
N PHE A 61 -16.27 -8.79 8.52
CA PHE A 61 -17.29 -9.30 7.59
C PHE A 61 -17.86 -10.66 8.01
N ALA A 62 -17.02 -11.57 8.48
CA ALA A 62 -17.43 -12.89 8.94
C ALA A 62 -18.27 -12.82 10.23
N GLU A 63 -17.89 -11.96 11.18
CA GLU A 63 -18.67 -11.69 12.40
C GLU A 63 -20.04 -11.06 12.07
N VAL A 64 -20.08 -10.08 11.16
CA VAL A 64 -21.32 -9.43 10.69
C VAL A 64 -22.26 -10.43 9.98
N LEU A 65 -21.71 -11.30 9.12
CA LEU A 65 -22.44 -12.39 8.47
C LEU A 65 -23.02 -13.38 9.49
N ALA A 66 -22.26 -13.73 10.53
CA ALA A 66 -22.67 -14.68 11.56
C ALA A 66 -23.78 -14.13 12.47
N GLU A 67 -23.80 -12.82 12.72
CA GLU A 67 -24.80 -12.16 13.54
C GLU A 67 -26.09 -11.81 12.77
N GLY A 68 -26.17 -12.12 11.47
CA GLY A 68 -27.33 -11.78 10.64
C GLY A 68 -27.52 -10.27 10.45
N ARG A 69 -26.50 -9.46 10.77
CA ARG A 69 -26.48 -8.03 10.45
C ARG A 69 -26.23 -7.89 8.95
N SER A 70 -26.90 -6.93 8.32
CA SER A 70 -26.74 -6.71 6.88
C SER A 70 -25.30 -6.34 6.58
N VAL A 71 -24.62 -7.18 5.79
CA VAL A 71 -23.22 -7.10 5.35
C VAL A 71 -22.80 -5.72 4.80
N LEU A 72 -23.78 -4.89 4.42
CA LEU A 72 -23.57 -3.60 3.79
C LEU A 72 -23.63 -2.41 4.78
N LYS A 73 -24.02 -2.61 6.03
CA LYS A 73 -24.12 -1.53 7.03
C LYS A 73 -22.75 -1.05 7.49
N GLU A 74 -21.87 -1.97 7.85
CA GLU A 74 -20.52 -1.65 8.33
C GLU A 74 -19.67 -0.99 7.22
N PRO A 75 -19.65 -1.49 5.96
CA PRO A 75 -19.01 -0.78 4.84
C PRO A 75 -19.58 0.61 4.59
N LEU A 76 -20.91 0.77 4.71
CA LEU A 76 -21.56 2.07 4.56
C LEU A 76 -21.12 3.05 5.64
N LEU A 77 -21.11 2.63 6.91
CA LEU A 77 -20.63 3.45 8.03
C LEU A 77 -19.15 3.81 7.88
N LEU A 78 -18.31 2.88 7.40
CA LEU A 78 -16.90 3.15 7.11
C LEU A 78 -16.74 4.22 6.02
N CYS A 79 -17.53 4.13 4.96
CA CYS A 79 -17.53 5.13 3.90
C CYS A 79 -18.01 6.50 4.40
N LEU A 80 -18.97 6.54 5.34
CA LEU A 80 -19.48 7.78 5.91
C LEU A 80 -18.46 8.49 6.82
N LYS A 81 -17.60 7.74 7.53
CA LYS A 81 -16.52 8.31 8.37
C LYS A 81 -15.56 9.22 7.59
N ARG A 82 -15.43 9.04 6.27
CA ARG A 82 -14.61 9.93 5.42
C ARG A 82 -15.09 11.39 5.44
N PHE A 83 -16.37 11.60 5.77
CA PHE A 83 -16.96 12.93 5.86
C PHE A 83 -16.83 13.54 7.27
N GLY A 84 -16.25 12.83 8.23
CA GLY A 84 -16.13 13.24 9.63
C GLY A 84 -17.16 12.55 10.53
N ASP A 85 -17.60 13.26 11.56
CA ASP A 85 -18.60 12.76 12.50
C ASP A 85 -19.95 12.54 11.81
N ILE A 86 -20.54 11.37 12.07
CA ILE A 86 -21.81 10.95 11.47
C ILE A 86 -22.93 11.35 12.44
N PRO A 87 -23.92 12.17 12.03
CA PRO A 87 -25.08 12.50 12.84
C PRO A 87 -25.87 11.25 13.23
N ASP A 88 -26.39 11.24 14.45
CA ASP A 88 -27.16 10.13 15.02
C ASP A 88 -28.37 9.76 14.13
N GLU A 89 -29.00 10.74 13.48
CA GLU A 89 -30.13 10.56 12.57
C GLU A 89 -29.78 9.62 11.39
N ILE A 90 -28.61 9.82 10.77
CA ILE A 90 -28.13 8.97 9.66
C ILE A 90 -27.75 7.59 10.19
N LEU A 91 -27.15 7.53 11.38
CA LEU A 91 -26.76 6.27 12.01
C LEU A 91 -27.98 5.41 12.31
N GLU A 92 -29.04 5.97 12.88
CA GLU A 92 -30.31 5.29 13.12
C GLU A 92 -30.98 4.81 11.83
N GLN A 93 -30.96 5.62 10.77
CA GLN A 93 -31.49 5.21 9.45
C GLN A 93 -30.74 4.02 8.86
N VAL A 94 -29.40 4.03 8.92
CA VAL A 94 -28.57 2.91 8.45
C VAL A 94 -28.81 1.65 9.29
N GLN A 95 -28.90 1.79 10.61
CA GLN A 95 -29.16 0.66 11.51
C GLN A 95 -30.55 0.05 11.30
N SER A 96 -31.57 0.88 11.06
CA SER A 96 -32.95 0.46 10.85
C SER A 96 -33.17 -0.18 9.48
N GLN A 97 -32.33 0.14 8.49
CA GLN A 97 -32.51 -0.35 7.12
C GLN A 97 -32.22 -1.85 7.01
N GLN A 98 -33.10 -2.62 6.35
CA GLN A 98 -32.96 -4.06 6.15
C GLN A 98 -32.79 -4.43 4.67
N ASP A 99 -33.17 -3.54 3.76
CA ASP A 99 -33.04 -3.78 2.32
C ASP A 99 -31.59 -3.62 1.86
N MET A 100 -31.02 -4.72 1.35
CA MET A 100 -29.65 -4.77 0.87
C MET A 100 -29.42 -3.93 -0.40
N GLU A 101 -30.39 -3.81 -1.30
CA GLU A 101 -30.23 -2.99 -2.51
C GLU A 101 -30.24 -1.50 -2.16
N VAL A 102 -31.00 -1.10 -1.14
CA VAL A 102 -30.95 0.28 -0.64
C VAL A 102 -29.60 0.58 -0.01
N LEU A 103 -29.09 -0.31 0.86
CA LEU A 103 -27.77 -0.13 1.47
C LEU A 103 -26.65 -0.08 0.42
N LYS A 104 -26.72 -0.91 -0.63
CA LYS A 104 -25.78 -0.89 -1.76
C LYS A 104 -25.85 0.42 -2.54
N ASN A 105 -27.05 0.94 -2.79
CA ASN A 105 -27.22 2.25 -3.43
C ASN A 105 -26.66 3.37 -2.56
N TRP A 106 -26.89 3.33 -1.24
CA TRP A 106 -26.31 4.29 -0.32
C TRP A 106 -24.78 4.24 -0.31
N ILE A 107 -24.15 3.07 -0.37
CA ILE A 107 -22.69 2.93 -0.53
C ILE A 107 -22.21 3.59 -1.84
N GLN A 108 -22.90 3.37 -2.95
CA GLN A 108 -22.55 4.05 -4.20
C GLN A 108 -22.70 5.57 -4.10
N THR A 109 -23.73 6.03 -3.41
CA THR A 109 -23.97 7.45 -3.16
C THR A 109 -22.92 8.06 -2.26
N THR A 110 -22.44 7.36 -1.22
CA THR A 110 -21.33 7.86 -0.41
C THR A 110 -20.10 8.04 -1.27
N VAL A 111 -19.73 7.06 -2.10
CA VAL A 111 -18.57 7.15 -3.00
C VAL A 111 -18.65 8.35 -3.94
N ARG A 112 -19.83 8.62 -4.50
CA ARG A 112 -20.07 9.73 -5.45
C ARG A 112 -20.18 11.11 -4.80
N SER A 113 -20.55 11.18 -3.52
CA SER A 113 -20.81 12.45 -2.82
C SER A 113 -19.51 13.01 -2.24
N LYS A 114 -19.31 14.33 -2.32
CA LYS A 114 -18.08 14.96 -1.79
C LYS A 114 -18.21 15.39 -0.32
N LYS A 115 -19.45 15.50 0.16
CA LYS A 115 -19.79 15.92 1.53
C LYS A 115 -20.95 15.09 2.07
N LEU A 116 -21.07 15.06 3.40
CA LEU A 116 -22.15 14.34 4.08
C LEU A 116 -23.55 14.88 3.74
N GLU A 117 -23.69 16.21 3.64
CA GLU A 117 -24.95 16.88 3.30
C GLU A 117 -25.49 16.44 1.91
N GLU A 118 -24.59 16.24 0.94
CA GLU A 118 -24.96 15.76 -0.40
C GLU A 118 -25.43 14.32 -0.39
N PHE A 119 -24.83 13.49 0.48
CA PHE A 119 -25.26 12.12 0.71
C PHE A 119 -26.63 12.10 1.37
N ALA A 120 -26.83 12.86 2.46
CA ALA A 120 -28.08 12.89 3.23
C ALA A 120 -29.29 13.33 2.39
N ARG A 121 -29.09 14.20 1.39
CA ARG A 121 -30.14 14.61 0.44
C ARG A 121 -30.54 13.54 -0.57
N LYS A 122 -29.70 12.52 -0.78
CA LYS A 122 -29.85 11.46 -1.78
C LYS A 122 -30.13 10.08 -1.15
N MET A 123 -30.27 10.06 0.18
CA MET A 123 -30.58 8.90 1.00
C MET A 123 -32.07 8.60 0.92
#